data_AF-A0AA95SGL5-F1
#
_entry.id   AF-A0AA95SGL5-F1
#
_cell.length_a   1.000
_cell.length_b   1.000
_cell.length_c   1.000
_cell.angle_alpha   90.00
_cell.angle_beta   90.00
_cell.angle_gamma   90.00
#
_symmetry.space_group_name_H-M   'P 1'
#
loop_
_entity.id
_entity.type
_entity.pdbx_description
1 polymer ?
#
loop_
_entity_poly.entity_id
_entity_poly.type
_entity_poly.pdbx_seq_one_letter_code
_entity_poly.pdbx_strand_id
1 'polypeptide(L)' 'MLKANDISEIMGFSLRMAYQVMDFPGFPTIRIGKCKRVGRDEFFAWLEQQTSDVQKMQIKKPISD' A
#
# COMPACT_ATOMS: atom_id res chain seq x y z
N MET A 1 -14.64 -4.65 4.69
CA MET A 1 -13.27 -4.29 5.13
C MET A 1 -12.31 -5.38 4.73
N LEU A 2 -11.12 -5.02 4.27
CA LEU A 2 -10.08 -5.95 3.89
C LEU A 2 -9.21 -6.30 5.11
N LYS A 3 -8.74 -7.54 5.15
CA LYS A 3 -7.80 -8.11 6.11
C LYS A 3 -6.45 -8.32 5.41
N ALA A 4 -5.41 -8.66 6.18
CA ALA A 4 -4.10 -8.98 5.63
C ALA A 4 -4.15 -10.12 4.57
N ASN A 5 -5.00 -11.13 4.75
CA ASN A 5 -5.21 -12.19 3.74
C ASN A 5 -5.77 -11.63 2.44
N ASP A 6 -6.80 -10.78 2.50
CA ASP A 6 -7.40 -10.20 1.30
C ASP A 6 -6.36 -9.35 0.53
N ILE A 7 -5.52 -8.59 1.25
CA ILE A 7 -4.43 -7.81 0.65
C ILE A 7 -3.38 -8.74 0.00
N SER A 8 -3.02 -9.83 0.67
CA SER A 8 -2.09 -10.85 0.17
C SER A 8 -2.60 -11.46 -1.14
N GLU A 9 -3.88 -11.81 -1.21
CA GLU A 9 -4.53 -12.36 -2.40
C GLU A 9 -4.63 -11.34 -3.53
N ILE A 10 -5.08 -10.12 -3.23
CA ILE A 10 -5.23 -9.05 -4.23
C ILE A 10 -3.89 -8.67 -4.86
N MET A 11 -2.85 -8.56 -4.04
CA MET A 11 -1.55 -8.09 -4.50
C MET A 11 -0.62 -9.21 -4.98
N GLY A 12 -0.98 -10.48 -4.73
CA GLY A 12 -0.18 -11.64 -5.15
C GLY A 12 1.13 -11.83 -4.38
N PHE A 13 1.28 -11.25 -3.19
CA PHE A 13 2.47 -11.43 -2.33
C PHE A 13 2.15 -12.19 -1.03
N SER A 14 3.19 -12.62 -0.31
CA SER A 14 3.02 -13.39 0.94
C SER A 14 2.25 -12.64 2.03
N LEU A 15 1.56 -13.38 2.91
CA LEU A 15 0.86 -12.80 4.06
C LEU A 15 1.79 -11.96 4.97
N ARG A 16 3.05 -12.36 5.10
CA ARG A 16 4.07 -11.58 5.83
C ARG A 16 4.25 -10.19 5.22
N MET A 17 4.37 -10.12 3.89
CA MET A 17 4.47 -8.86 3.17
C MET A 17 3.21 -8.02 3.33
N ALA A 18 2.02 -8.64 3.38
CA ALA A 18 0.78 -7.93 3.67
C ALA A 18 0.81 -7.21 5.01
N TYR A 19 1.28 -7.88 6.06
CA TYR A 19 1.44 -7.25 7.37
C TYR A 19 2.46 -6.11 7.37
N GLN A 20 3.56 -6.24 6.62
CA GLN A 20 4.55 -5.17 6.46
C GLN A 20 3.95 -3.95 5.76
N VAL A 21 3.21 -4.16 4.67
CA VAL A 21 2.50 -3.08 3.96
C VAL A 21 1.48 -2.40 4.87
N MET A 22 0.70 -3.17 5.64
CA MET A 22 -0.25 -2.61 6.61
C MET A 22 0.43 -1.87 7.79
N ASP A 23 1.74 -2.01 7.98
CA ASP A 23 2.54 -1.25 8.95
C ASP A 23 3.27 -0.06 8.31
N PHE A 24 3.19 0.14 6.99
CA PHE A 24 3.84 1.27 6.35
C PHE A 24 3.24 2.60 6.81
N PRO A 25 4.10 3.62 7.05
CA PRO A 25 3.63 4.98 7.28
C PRO A 25 2.73 5.45 6.14
N GLY A 26 1.56 5.98 6.47
CA GLY A 26 0.59 6.48 5.48
C GLY A 26 -0.35 5.41 4.90
N PHE A 27 -0.17 4.12 5.23
CA PHE A 27 -1.19 3.12 4.89
C PHE A 27 -2.44 3.31 5.78
N PRO A 28 -3.66 3.29 5.23
CA PRO A 28 -4.90 3.57 5.97
C PRO A 28 -5.36 2.40 6.87
N THR A 29 -4.48 1.87 7.72
CA THR A 29 -4.80 0.75 8.61
C THR A 29 -5.67 1.21 9.79
N ILE A 30 -6.80 0.55 9.96
CA ILE A 30 -7.66 0.61 11.14
C ILE A 30 -7.26 -0.53 12.10
N ARG A 31 -6.94 -0.18 13.35
CA ARG A 31 -6.56 -1.15 14.40
C ARG A 31 -7.71 -1.33 15.39
N ILE A 32 -8.18 -2.57 15.52
CA ILE A 32 -9.20 -2.97 16.51
C ILE A 32 -8.58 -4.09 17.36
N GLY A 33 -8.03 -3.70 18.52
CA GLY A 33 -7.21 -4.60 19.32
C GLY A 33 -6.00 -5.12 18.53
N LYS A 34 -5.89 -6.45 18.39
CA LYS A 34 -4.84 -7.11 17.59
C LYS A 34 -5.16 -7.21 16.09
N CYS A 35 -6.39 -6.87 15.69
CA CYS A 35 -6.81 -6.96 14.30
C CYS A 35 -6.41 -5.70 13.52
N LYS A 36 -5.84 -5.90 12.33
CA LYS A 36 -5.67 -4.84 11.32
C LYS A 36 -6.70 -5.00 10.22
N ARG A 37 -7.29 -3.88 9.81
CA ARG A 37 -8.29 -3.77 8.73
C ARG A 37 -8.00 -2.55 7.89
N VAL A 38 -8.55 -2.51 6.69
CA VAL A 38 -8.55 -1.31 5.84
C VAL A 38 -9.88 -1.24 5.08
N GLY A 39 -10.36 -0.02 4.83
CA GLY A 39 -11.46 0.20 3.89
C GLY A 39 -11.08 -0.30 2.50
N ARG A 40 -12.04 -0.82 1.73
CA ARG A 40 -11.74 -1.23 0.35
C ARG A 40 -11.30 -0.02 -0.47
N ASP A 41 -12.08 1.04 -0.41
CA ASP A 41 -11.86 2.24 -1.23
C ASP A 41 -10.59 2.97 -0.79
N GLU A 42 -10.34 3.05 0.53
CA GLU A 42 -9.11 3.62 1.08
C GLU A 42 -7.86 2.85 0.65
N PHE A 43 -7.93 1.52 0.59
CA PHE A 43 -6.83 0.69 0.10
C PHE A 43 -6.50 0.98 -1.35
N PHE A 44 -7.49 1.06 -2.23
CA PHE A 44 -7.26 1.37 -3.65
C PHE A 44 -6.82 2.82 -3.85
N ALA A 45 -7.40 3.79 -3.12
CA ALA A 45 -6.93 5.18 -3.14
C ALA A 45 -5.46 5.29 -2.71
N TRP A 46 -5.04 4.52 -1.70
CA TRP A 46 -3.63 4.45 -1.31
C TRP A 46 -2.74 3.87 -2.42
N LEU A 47 -3.18 2.81 -3.12
CA LEU A 47 -2.44 2.24 -4.27
C LEU A 47 -2.26 3.23 -5.42
N GLU A 48 -3.30 4.00 -5.75
CA GLU A 48 -3.25 5.05 -6.76
C GLU A 48 -2.22 6.14 -6.40
N GLN A 49 -2.16 6.52 -5.12
CA GLN A 49 -1.17 7.46 -4.60
C GLN A 49 0.26 6.91 -4.76
N GLN A 50 0.50 5.64 -4.42
CA GLN A 50 1.83 5.03 -4.56
C GLN A 50 2.29 4.97 -6.03
N THR A 51 1.36 4.73 -6.96
CA THR A 51 1.66 4.67 -8.41
C THR A 51 1.98 6.05 -8.98
N SER A 52 1.35 7.10 -8.45
CA SER A 52 1.57 8.49 -8.86
C SER A 52 2.94 9.01 -8.42
N ASP A 53 3.46 8.55 -7.29
CA ASP A 53 4.81 8.90 -6.84
C ASP A 53 5.91 8.21 -7.66
N VAL A 54 5.65 7.03 -8.23
CA VAL A 54 6.55 6.39 -9.20
C VAL A 54 6.74 7.26 -10.46
N GLN A 55 5.72 8.02 -10.87
CA GLN A 55 5.85 8.95 -12.01
C GLN A 55 6.73 10.16 -11.69
N LYS A 56 6.79 10.64 -10.44
CA LYS A 56 7.71 11.71 -10.03
C LYS A 56 9.17 11.27 -9.97
N MET A 57 9.42 9.97 -9.76
CA MET A 57 10.78 9.39 -9.74
C MET A 57 11.38 9.26 -11.15
N GLN A 58 10.55 9.10 -12.21
CA GLN A 58 11.03 8.98 -13.59
C GLN A 58 11.37 10.32 -14.26
N ILE A 59 10.94 11.47 -13.70
CA ILE A 59 11.20 12.81 -14.28
C ILE A 59 12.48 13.47 -13.68
N LYS A 60 13.21 12.78 -12.79
CA LYS A 60 14.50 13.25 -12.23
C LYS A 60 15.72 12.47 -12.74
N LYS A 61 15.79 12.14 -14.03
CA LYS A 61 17.10 11.96 -14.67
C LYS A 61 17.56 13.35 -15.11
N PRO A 62 18.56 13.97 -14.45
CA PRO A 62 19.16 15.16 -15.02
C PRO A 62 19.73 14.79 -16.39
N ILE A 63 19.25 15.47 -17.43
CA ILE A 63 19.97 15.58 -18.68
C ILE A 63 21.23 16.37 -18.32
N SER A 64 22.33 15.67 -18.08
CA SER A 64 23.64 16.29 -18.08
C SER A 64 24.08 16.44 -19.53
N ASP A 65 24.47 17.66 -19.89
CA ASP A 65 25.31 17.98 -21.05
C ASP A 65 26.49 17.02 -21.22
#